data_AF-A0A7S2GC53-F1
#
_entry.id   AF-A0A7S2GC53-F1
#
_cell.length_a   1.000
_cell.length_b   1.000
_cell.length_c   1.000
_cell.angle_alpha   90.00
_cell.angle_beta   90.00
_cell.angle_gamma   90.00
#
_symmetry.space_group_name_H-M   'P 1'
#
loop_
_entity.id
_entity.type
_entity.pdbx_description
1 polymer ?
#
loop_
_entity_poly.entity_id
_entity_poly.type
_entity_poly.pdbx_seq_one_letter_code
_entity_poly.pdbx_strand_id
1 'polypeptide(L)'
;DIAELFRSAYRETWGHPPTRYVLANVPNLMIFDDHDIRDDFGDRKQDLDLESLDRWLADVAYEIIKEYQKQLYEDLDGMSNFDYHHHAFGDVGVCFVDVRGCKTFHHIEGDPSPFLGKVQWRSLEDHMTEKEGNFASCKVMLMLMPVPIAYVAETATMIAGRTVVDD
;
A
#
# COMPACT_ATOMS: atom_id res chain seq x y z
N ASP A 1 -7.62 -20.20 -15.00
CA ASP A 1 -8.32 -19.23 -14.16
C ASP A 1 -7.36 -18.08 -13.91
N ILE A 2 -7.78 -16.83 -14.10
CA ILE A 2 -6.90 -15.64 -13.97
C ILE A 2 -6.48 -15.45 -12.51
N ALA A 3 -7.38 -15.68 -11.55
CA ALA A 3 -7.06 -15.61 -10.12
C ALA A 3 -5.90 -16.55 -9.76
N GLU A 4 -5.89 -17.78 -10.30
CA GLU A 4 -4.79 -18.73 -10.07
C GLU A 4 -3.46 -18.29 -10.68
N LEU A 5 -3.44 -17.45 -11.73
CA LEU A 5 -2.19 -16.90 -12.26
C LEU A 5 -1.56 -15.93 -11.25
N PHE A 6 -2.36 -15.04 -10.66
CA PHE A 6 -1.90 -14.15 -9.57
C PHE A 6 -1.44 -14.96 -8.35
N ARG A 7 -2.23 -15.93 -7.89
CA ARG A 7 -1.82 -16.81 -6.79
C ARG A 7 -0.53 -17.57 -7.11
N SER A 8 -0.35 -18.02 -8.35
CA SER A 8 0.87 -18.69 -8.78
C SER A 8 2.08 -17.76 -8.72
N ALA A 9 1.94 -16.50 -9.11
CA ALA A 9 3.03 -15.51 -9.03
C ALA A 9 3.49 -15.30 -7.58
N TYR A 10 2.56 -15.19 -6.63
CA TYR A 10 2.88 -15.15 -5.19
C TYR A 10 3.60 -16.43 -4.74
N ARG A 11 3.03 -17.61 -5.03
CA ARG A 11 3.62 -18.90 -4.62
C ARG A 11 5.00 -19.14 -5.23
N GLU A 12 5.24 -18.70 -6.46
CA GLU A 12 6.54 -18.81 -7.12
C GLU A 12 7.55 -17.87 -6.46
N THR A 13 7.21 -16.59 -6.31
CA THR A 13 8.11 -15.57 -5.76
C THR A 13 8.43 -15.84 -4.28
N TRP A 14 7.40 -16.11 -3.48
CA TRP A 14 7.55 -16.35 -2.04
C TRP A 14 8.00 -17.78 -1.73
N GLY A 15 7.85 -18.70 -2.68
CA GLY A 15 8.36 -20.07 -2.60
C GLY A 15 9.88 -20.17 -2.81
N HIS A 16 10.53 -19.12 -3.32
CA HIS A 16 11.98 -19.08 -3.52
C HIS A 16 12.72 -19.35 -2.17
N PRO A 17 13.71 -20.26 -2.09
CA PRO A 17 14.16 -20.80 -0.80
C PRO A 17 14.67 -19.77 0.23
N PRO A 18 15.43 -18.73 -0.14
CA PRO A 18 15.75 -17.62 0.76
C PRO A 18 14.51 -16.84 1.23
N THR A 19 13.62 -16.48 0.32
CA THR A 19 12.40 -15.70 0.60
C THR A 19 11.50 -16.46 1.57
N ARG A 20 11.17 -17.72 1.25
CA ARG A 20 10.32 -18.56 2.10
C ARG A 20 10.93 -18.77 3.49
N TYR A 21 12.27 -18.86 3.58
CA TYR A 21 12.94 -19.05 4.86
C TYR A 21 12.73 -17.83 5.75
N VAL A 22 12.89 -16.61 5.21
CA VAL A 22 12.64 -15.38 5.96
C VAL A 22 11.16 -15.27 6.34
N LEU A 23 10.25 -15.40 5.36
CA LEU A 23 8.81 -15.24 5.61
C LEU A 23 8.25 -16.28 6.61
N ALA A 24 8.83 -17.48 6.67
CA ALA A 24 8.42 -18.51 7.62
C ALA A 24 8.99 -18.33 9.04
N ASN A 25 10.03 -17.52 9.22
CA ASN A 25 10.74 -17.39 10.50
C ASN A 25 10.71 -15.97 11.08
N VAL A 26 10.25 -14.97 10.32
CA VAL A 26 10.20 -13.57 10.74
C VAL A 26 8.77 -13.04 10.54
N PRO A 27 8.17 -12.42 11.58
CA PRO A 27 6.91 -11.71 11.42
C PRO A 27 7.03 -10.65 10.33
N ASN A 28 6.06 -10.63 9.41
CA ASN A 28 6.05 -9.71 8.29
C ASN A 28 4.68 -9.04 8.17
N LEU A 29 4.72 -7.75 7.86
CA LEU A 29 3.58 -6.90 7.57
C LEU A 29 3.84 -6.29 6.19
N MET A 30 2.81 -6.25 5.36
CA MET A 30 2.94 -5.93 3.94
C MET A 30 1.95 -4.83 3.55
N ILE A 31 2.33 -4.05 2.54
CA ILE A 31 1.45 -3.13 1.83
C ILE A 31 1.73 -3.32 0.34
N PHE A 32 0.68 -3.36 -0.48
CA PHE A 32 0.83 -3.64 -1.91
C PHE A 32 1.33 -2.42 -2.68
N ASP A 33 1.94 -2.68 -3.83
CA ASP A 33 2.32 -1.67 -4.82
C ASP A 33 1.64 -1.93 -6.16
N ASP A 34 1.86 -1.06 -7.14
CA ASP A 34 1.38 -1.23 -8.50
C ASP A 34 1.77 -2.57 -9.11
N HIS A 35 2.99 -3.05 -8.87
CA HIS A 35 3.52 -4.31 -9.43
C HIS A 35 2.82 -5.58 -8.94
N ASP A 36 1.99 -5.49 -7.90
CA ASP A 36 1.09 -6.58 -7.53
C ASP A 36 -0.07 -6.75 -8.53
N ILE A 37 -0.31 -5.75 -9.38
CA ILE A 37 -1.38 -5.71 -10.40
C ILE A 37 -0.80 -5.52 -11.80
N ARG A 38 -0.18 -4.37 -12.04
CA ARG A 38 0.39 -3.91 -13.32
C ARG A 38 1.31 -2.71 -13.07
N ASP A 39 2.43 -2.63 -13.78
CA ASP A 39 3.33 -1.46 -13.79
C ASP A 39 2.57 -0.13 -13.92
N ASP A 40 2.84 0.86 -13.07
CA ASP A 40 2.14 2.16 -12.98
C ASP A 40 0.63 2.09 -12.64
N PHE A 41 0.14 1.00 -12.05
CA PHE A 41 -1.27 0.93 -11.63
C PHE A 41 -1.59 2.04 -10.61
N GLY A 42 -2.70 2.74 -10.86
CA GLY A 42 -3.18 3.86 -10.05
C GLY A 42 -2.63 5.21 -10.45
N ASP A 43 -1.72 5.28 -11.43
CA ASP A 43 -1.22 6.55 -11.96
C ASP A 43 -1.92 6.94 -13.29
N ARG A 44 -2.69 6.03 -13.90
CA ARG A 44 -3.43 6.31 -15.14
C ARG A 44 -4.89 6.64 -14.85
N LYS A 45 -5.46 7.60 -15.57
CA LYS A 45 -6.88 7.97 -15.45
C LYS A 45 -7.81 6.79 -15.74
N GLN A 46 -7.38 5.88 -16.61
CA GLN A 46 -8.12 4.69 -17.01
C GLN A 46 -8.22 3.66 -15.88
N ASP A 47 -7.33 3.69 -14.87
CA ASP A 47 -7.42 2.78 -13.72
C ASP A 47 -8.68 3.05 -12.85
N LEU A 48 -9.35 4.19 -13.07
CA LEU A 48 -10.65 4.54 -12.48
C LEU A 48 -11.85 4.07 -13.32
N ASP A 49 -11.66 3.59 -14.54
CA ASP A 49 -12.74 3.12 -15.40
C ASP A 49 -13.23 1.75 -14.96
N LEU A 50 -14.38 1.73 -14.26
CA LEU A 50 -15.00 0.54 -13.69
C LEU A 50 -15.41 -0.51 -14.73
N GLU A 51 -15.59 -0.11 -16.00
CA GLU A 51 -16.02 -1.01 -17.07
C GLU A 51 -14.85 -1.55 -17.90
N SER A 52 -13.62 -1.13 -17.59
CA SER A 52 -12.43 -1.53 -18.33
C SER A 52 -11.96 -2.95 -17.98
N LEU A 53 -11.32 -3.61 -18.94
CA LEU A 53 -10.66 -4.90 -18.70
C LEU A 53 -9.56 -4.78 -17.64
N ASP A 54 -8.82 -3.68 -17.64
CA ASP A 54 -7.75 -3.42 -16.69
C ASP A 54 -8.29 -3.32 -15.27
N ARG A 55 -9.45 -2.67 -15.09
CA ARG A 55 -10.11 -2.62 -13.79
C ARG A 55 -10.63 -3.98 -13.34
N TRP A 56 -11.24 -4.76 -14.23
CA TRP A 56 -11.64 -6.13 -13.89
C TRP A 56 -10.44 -7.00 -13.47
N LEU A 57 -9.32 -6.90 -14.17
CA LEU A 57 -8.07 -7.59 -13.79
C LEU A 57 -7.56 -7.09 -12.44
N ALA A 58 -7.62 -5.79 -12.18
CA ALA A 58 -7.21 -5.20 -10.91
C ALA A 58 -8.07 -5.67 -9.75
N ASP A 59 -9.40 -5.76 -9.91
CA ASP A 59 -10.28 -6.28 -8.87
C ASP A 59 -9.96 -7.75 -8.55
N VAL A 60 -9.66 -8.58 -9.56
CA VAL A 60 -9.21 -9.97 -9.34
C VAL A 60 -7.88 -10.01 -8.60
N ALA A 61 -6.89 -9.22 -9.03
CA ALA A 61 -5.59 -9.13 -8.38
C ALA A 61 -5.71 -8.65 -6.92
N TYR A 62 -6.61 -7.69 -6.68
CA TYR A 62 -6.86 -7.10 -5.38
C TYR A 62 -7.42 -8.10 -4.36
N GLU A 63 -8.31 -9.00 -4.77
CA GLU A 63 -8.73 -10.11 -3.90
C GLU A 63 -7.56 -11.05 -3.57
N ILE A 64 -6.61 -11.27 -4.50
CA ILE A 64 -5.41 -12.07 -4.21
C ILE A 64 -4.41 -11.33 -3.31
N ILE A 65 -4.28 -10.01 -3.46
CA ILE A 65 -3.50 -9.17 -2.54
C ILE A 65 -4.06 -9.31 -1.12
N LYS A 66 -5.39 -9.27 -0.96
CA LYS A 66 -6.05 -9.50 0.34
C LYS A 66 -5.71 -10.87 0.91
N GLU A 67 -5.79 -11.90 0.07
CA GLU A 67 -5.42 -13.27 0.44
C GLU A 67 -3.96 -13.39 0.86
N TYR A 68 -2.97 -12.74 0.22
CA TYR A 68 -1.56 -13.01 0.54
C TYR A 68 -0.91 -12.00 1.48
N GLN A 69 -1.37 -10.74 1.45
CA GLN A 69 -0.77 -9.65 2.19
C GLN A 69 -1.62 -9.21 3.37
N LYS A 70 -2.90 -8.92 3.14
CA LYS A 70 -3.74 -8.32 4.18
C LYS A 70 -4.16 -9.30 5.26
N GLN A 71 -4.33 -10.58 4.92
CA GLN A 71 -4.61 -11.63 5.91
C GLN A 71 -3.52 -11.75 7.00
N LEU A 72 -2.34 -11.15 6.79
CA LEU A 72 -1.24 -11.17 7.76
C LEU A 72 -1.52 -10.29 8.99
N TYR A 73 -2.44 -9.33 8.89
CA TYR A 73 -2.77 -8.40 9.97
C TYR A 73 -4.27 -8.18 10.20
N GLU A 74 -5.13 -8.77 9.38
CA GLU A 74 -6.58 -8.72 9.53
C GLU A 74 -7.20 -10.08 9.16
N ASP A 75 -8.17 -10.56 9.92
CA ASP A 75 -8.86 -11.81 9.60
C ASP A 75 -9.70 -11.65 8.32
N LEU A 76 -9.73 -12.69 7.48
CA LEU A 76 -10.51 -12.69 6.22
C LEU A 76 -12.01 -12.40 6.44
N ASP A 77 -12.54 -12.85 7.58
CA ASP A 77 -13.92 -12.60 7.99
C ASP A 77 -14.06 -11.19 8.57
N GLY A 78 -14.52 -10.25 7.74
CA GLY A 78 -14.77 -8.86 8.17
C GLY A 78 -13.64 -7.89 7.84
N MET A 79 -12.78 -8.24 6.89
CA MET A 79 -11.73 -7.34 6.40
C MET A 79 -12.29 -5.96 6.05
N SER A 80 -11.60 -4.93 6.54
CA SER A 80 -11.76 -3.56 6.10
C SER A 80 -11.67 -3.47 4.58
N ASN A 81 -12.37 -2.50 4.01
CA ASN A 81 -12.18 -2.21 2.59
C ASN A 81 -10.85 -1.51 2.33
N PHE A 82 -10.16 -0.96 3.33
CA PHE A 82 -8.91 -0.19 3.15
C PHE A 82 -7.68 -1.02 3.52
N ASP A 83 -6.57 -0.85 2.80
CA ASP A 83 -5.35 -1.63 3.06
C ASP A 83 -4.32 -0.93 3.93
N TYR A 84 -4.44 0.39 4.16
CA TYR A 84 -3.60 1.08 5.12
C TYR A 84 -3.82 0.51 6.54
N HIS A 85 -2.75 0.47 7.33
CA HIS A 85 -2.83 -0.08 8.68
C HIS A 85 -1.75 0.49 9.62
N HIS A 86 -2.04 0.45 10.91
CA HIS A 86 -1.30 1.17 11.94
C HIS A 86 -1.01 0.24 13.13
N HIS A 87 0.25 0.16 13.56
CA HIS A 87 0.70 -0.75 14.61
C HIS A 87 1.61 -0.04 15.60
N ALA A 88 1.39 -0.26 16.90
CA ALA A 88 2.28 0.23 17.95
C ALA A 88 3.06 -0.94 18.58
N PHE A 89 4.39 -0.86 18.52
CA PHE A 89 5.31 -1.83 19.11
C PHE A 89 6.13 -1.15 20.21
N GLY A 90 5.65 -1.23 21.46
CA GLY A 90 6.29 -0.53 22.57
C GLY A 90 6.19 0.98 22.40
N ASP A 91 7.33 1.67 22.25
CA ASP A 91 7.41 3.11 21.99
C ASP A 91 7.69 3.45 20.52
N VAL A 92 7.49 2.51 19.60
CA VAL A 92 7.60 2.72 18.15
C VAL A 92 6.25 2.54 17.49
N GLY A 93 5.75 3.58 16.82
CA GLY A 93 4.56 3.50 15.98
C GLY A 93 4.95 3.28 14.53
N VAL A 94 4.19 2.43 13.84
CA VAL A 94 4.44 1.99 12.47
C VAL A 94 3.17 2.21 11.66
N CYS A 95 3.26 3.08 10.66
CA CYS A 95 2.16 3.43 9.76
C CYS A 95 2.45 2.92 8.36
N PHE A 96 1.70 1.93 7.90
CA PHE A 96 1.65 1.57 6.50
C PHE A 96 0.57 2.42 5.85
N VAL A 97 0.94 3.18 4.83
CA VAL A 97 0.00 4.01 4.08
C VAL A 97 -0.24 3.43 2.69
N ASP A 98 -1.51 3.37 2.32
CA ASP A 98 -1.96 2.89 1.03
C ASP A 98 -2.08 4.07 0.07
N VAL A 99 -1.20 4.11 -0.94
CA VAL A 99 -1.26 5.12 -1.98
C VAL A 99 -2.00 4.59 -3.22
N ARG A 100 -1.84 3.30 -3.52
CA ARG A 100 -2.35 2.69 -4.75
C ARG A 100 -3.85 2.50 -4.69
N GLY A 101 -4.37 1.94 -3.60
CA GLY A 101 -5.79 1.74 -3.38
C GLY A 101 -6.53 3.06 -3.22
N CYS A 102 -5.94 4.05 -2.56
CA CYS A 102 -6.53 5.40 -2.45
C CYS A 102 -6.68 6.14 -3.78
N LYS A 103 -5.76 5.92 -4.73
CA LYS A 103 -5.89 6.44 -6.09
C LYS A 103 -6.86 5.64 -6.96
N THR A 104 -7.29 4.43 -6.54
CA THR A 104 -8.08 3.50 -7.35
C THR A 104 -9.31 2.95 -6.62
N PHE A 105 -9.18 1.86 -5.89
CA PHE A 105 -10.26 1.13 -5.22
C PHE A 105 -11.04 1.97 -4.20
N HIS A 106 -10.38 2.93 -3.58
CA HIS A 106 -10.94 3.81 -2.54
C HIS A 106 -11.03 5.26 -2.99
N HIS A 107 -10.88 5.50 -4.30
CA HIS A 107 -10.94 6.83 -4.85
C HIS A 107 -12.30 7.47 -4.58
N ILE A 108 -12.28 8.72 -4.12
CA ILE A 108 -13.47 9.54 -3.92
C ILE A 108 -13.36 10.74 -4.84
N GLU A 109 -14.29 10.83 -5.80
CA GLU A 109 -14.33 11.96 -6.73
C GLU A 109 -14.46 13.30 -5.97
N GLY A 110 -13.60 14.26 -6.32
CA GLY A 110 -13.57 15.58 -5.69
C GLY A 110 -12.92 15.61 -4.30
N ASP A 111 -12.29 14.53 -3.83
CA ASP A 111 -11.49 14.55 -2.61
C ASP A 111 -10.26 15.47 -2.79
N PRO A 112 -10.05 16.48 -1.91
CA PRO A 112 -8.89 17.36 -2.00
C PRO A 112 -7.56 16.69 -1.64
N SER A 113 -7.58 15.44 -1.18
CA SER A 113 -6.41 14.66 -0.76
C SER A 113 -6.07 13.58 -1.80
N PRO A 114 -5.44 13.91 -2.94
CA PRO A 114 -5.30 13.00 -4.08
C PRO A 114 -4.36 11.80 -3.83
N PHE A 115 -3.57 11.83 -2.76
CA PHE A 115 -2.55 10.82 -2.49
C PHE A 115 -3.05 9.74 -1.52
N LEU A 116 -3.40 10.12 -0.29
CA LEU A 116 -3.91 9.19 0.73
C LEU A 116 -5.44 9.15 0.82
N GLY A 117 -6.15 10.12 0.23
CA GLY A 117 -7.58 10.30 0.47
C GLY A 117 -7.88 10.82 1.89
N LYS A 118 -9.00 11.53 2.04
CA LYS A 118 -9.40 12.12 3.33
C LYS A 118 -9.66 11.08 4.42
N VAL A 119 -10.08 9.87 4.04
CA VAL A 119 -10.43 8.81 4.99
C VAL A 119 -9.18 8.28 5.69
N GLN A 120 -8.11 8.01 4.92
CA GLN A 120 -6.83 7.59 5.49
C GLN A 120 -6.15 8.71 6.27
N TRP A 121 -6.21 9.96 5.79
CA TRP A 121 -5.70 11.11 6.56
C TRP A 121 -6.35 11.20 7.93
N ARG A 122 -7.67 11.08 7.99
CA ARG A 122 -8.39 11.07 9.25
C ARG A 122 -7.98 9.89 10.14
N SER A 123 -7.82 8.69 9.58
CA SER A 123 -7.33 7.53 10.32
C SER A 123 -5.95 7.80 10.95
N LEU A 124 -5.03 8.41 10.20
CA LEU A 124 -3.72 8.81 10.71
C LEU A 124 -3.84 9.83 11.85
N GLU A 125 -4.65 10.88 11.69
CA GLU A 125 -4.89 11.90 12.71
C GLU A 125 -5.47 11.30 14.00
N ASP A 126 -6.46 10.41 13.87
CA ASP A 126 -7.08 9.72 15.01
C ASP A 126 -6.02 8.90 15.78
N HIS A 127 -5.12 8.19 15.08
CA HIS A 127 -4.06 7.40 15.71
C HIS A 127 -2.96 8.26 16.36
N MET A 128 -2.73 9.47 15.86
CA MET A 128 -1.73 10.42 16.35
C MET A 128 -2.23 11.29 17.52
N THR A 129 -3.52 11.19 17.88
CA THR A 129 -4.11 12.04 18.92
C THR A 129 -3.45 11.79 20.30
N GLU A 130 -2.93 12.85 20.93
CA GLU A 130 -2.03 12.80 22.10
C GLU A 130 -2.54 12.04 23.34
N LYS A 131 -3.86 11.86 23.49
CA LYS A 131 -4.45 11.28 24.71
C LYS A 131 -5.10 9.91 24.52
N GLU A 132 -5.57 9.63 23.31
CA GLU A 132 -6.43 8.47 23.02
C GLU A 132 -5.97 7.70 21.78
N GLY A 133 -5.07 8.28 20.98
CA GLY A 133 -4.53 7.64 19.80
C GLY A 133 -3.59 6.50 20.16
N ASN A 134 -3.58 5.46 19.31
CA ASN A 134 -2.71 4.28 19.49
C ASN A 134 -1.21 4.63 19.51
N PHE A 135 -0.83 5.83 19.04
CA PHE A 135 0.55 6.31 19.06
C PHE A 135 0.87 7.32 20.18
N ALA A 136 -0.06 7.59 21.10
CA ALA A 136 0.13 8.58 22.17
C ALA A 136 1.39 8.33 23.03
N SER A 137 1.79 7.06 23.21
CA SER A 137 2.99 6.66 23.96
C SER A 137 4.23 6.42 23.08
N CYS A 138 4.09 6.51 21.76
CA CYS A 138 5.19 6.28 20.83
C CYS A 138 6.13 7.49 20.79
N LYS A 139 7.44 7.22 20.81
CA LYS A 139 8.51 8.23 20.71
C LYS A 139 9.08 8.33 19.30
N VAL A 140 8.95 7.26 18.53
CA VAL A 140 9.42 7.17 17.15
C VAL A 140 8.27 6.72 16.28
N MET A 141 8.12 7.36 15.12
CA MET A 141 7.15 6.98 14.10
C MET A 141 7.90 6.56 12.83
N LEU A 142 7.54 5.39 12.33
CA LEU A 142 7.96 4.89 11.02
C LEU A 142 6.77 4.98 10.07
N MET A 143 6.97 5.64 8.93
CA MET A 143 5.98 5.69 7.86
C MET A 143 6.50 4.87 6.69
N LEU A 144 5.72 3.87 6.28
CA LEU A 144 6.04 2.92 5.23
C LEU A 144 5.05 3.08 4.10
N MET A 145 5.57 3.14 2.88
CA MET A 145 4.79 3.27 1.67
C MET A 145 5.53 2.74 0.46
N PRO A 146 4.80 2.34 -0.58
CA PRO A 146 5.41 1.86 -1.83
C PRO A 146 6.15 2.95 -2.60
N VAL A 147 5.72 4.22 -2.49
CA VAL A 147 6.23 5.32 -3.31
C VAL A 147 7.02 6.36 -2.50
N PRO A 148 8.13 6.91 -3.02
CA PRO A 148 8.94 7.89 -2.31
C PRO A 148 8.24 9.25 -2.17
N ILE A 149 8.25 9.85 -0.98
CA ILE A 149 7.70 11.21 -0.74
C ILE A 149 8.71 12.31 -1.09
N ALA A 150 9.99 12.09 -0.80
CA ALA A 150 11.01 13.13 -0.95
C ALA A 150 12.31 12.52 -1.46
N TYR A 151 12.78 13.05 -2.58
CA TYR A 151 14.12 12.78 -3.08
C TYR A 151 15.09 13.77 -2.42
N VAL A 152 15.86 13.31 -1.44
CA VAL A 152 16.93 14.11 -0.83
C VAL A 152 18.24 13.76 -1.55
N ALA A 153 18.69 14.62 -2.45
CA ALA A 153 19.96 14.45 -3.15
C ALA A 153 21.08 15.26 -2.46
N GLU A 154 22.15 14.60 -2.02
CA GLU A 154 23.33 15.27 -1.44
C GLU A 154 24.36 15.74 -2.50
N THR A 155 24.15 15.49 -3.79
CA THR A 155 25.09 15.89 -4.86
C THR A 155 24.45 16.58 -6.06
N ALA A 156 25.15 17.60 -6.57
CA ALA A 156 24.71 18.59 -7.56
C ALA A 156 24.24 18.05 -8.93
N THR A 157 24.43 16.77 -9.24
CA THR A 157 24.12 16.20 -10.56
C THR A 157 22.62 15.94 -10.80
N MET A 158 21.75 15.98 -9.78
CA MET A 158 20.31 15.75 -9.94
C MET A 158 19.44 17.01 -10.09
N ILE A 159 20.04 18.21 -10.12
CA ILE A 159 19.36 19.43 -10.61
C ILE A 159 18.99 19.29 -12.11
N ALA A 160 19.61 18.35 -12.83
CA ALA A 160 19.35 18.07 -14.24
C ALA A 160 18.13 17.15 -14.51
N GLY A 161 17.33 16.79 -13.50
CA GLY A 161 16.07 16.05 -13.67
C GLY A 161 14.81 16.93 -13.68
N ARG A 162 14.94 18.27 -13.81
CA ARG A 162 13.81 19.20 -14.03
C ARG A 162 13.20 19.03 -15.43
N THR A 163 12.91 17.80 -15.84
CA THR A 163 11.98 17.40 -16.88
C THR A 163 11.78 15.89 -16.77
N VAL A 164 11.21 15.43 -15.65
CA VAL A 164 10.34 14.24 -15.77
C VAL A 164 9.04 14.79 -16.35
N VAL A 165 8.88 14.60 -17.64
CA VAL A 165 7.56 14.68 -18.28
C VAL A 165 6.92 13.36 -17.89
N ASP A 166 5.87 13.41 -17.07
CA ASP A 166 4.96 12.28 -16.94
C ASP A 166 4.35 12.05 -18.32
N ASP A 167 4.63 10.89 -18.93
CA ASP A 167 3.90 10.38 -20.08
C ASP A 167 2.61 9.66 -19.62
#